data_AF-A0A950W6A0-F1
#
_entry.id   AF-A0A950W6A0-F1
#
_cell.length_a   1.000
_cell.length_b   1.000
_cell.length_c   1.000
_cell.angle_alpha   90.00
_cell.angle_beta   90.00
_cell.angle_gamma   90.00
#
_symmetry.space_group_name_H-M   'P 1'
#
loop_
_entity.id
_entity.type
_entity.pdbx_description
1 polymer ?
#
loop_
_entity_poly.entity_id
_entity_poly.type
_entity_poly.pdbx_seq_one_letter_code
_entity_poly.pdbx_strand_id
1 'polypeptide(L)' 'MDAMIVVDMQVGLLDGLPKHDLPGVLQRINLLTAIVREQSGTVIWIRHCGKPESGFERHTEGWSFLPELRRHR' A
#
# COMPACT_ATOMS: atom_id res chain seq x y z
N MET A 1 -10.39 -14.06 -14.11
CA MET A 1 -9.05 -13.64 -13.64
C MET A 1 -9.26 -12.32 -12.94
N ASP A 2 -8.92 -12.27 -11.66
CA ASP A 2 -9.20 -11.09 -10.85
C ASP A 2 -7.98 -10.18 -10.81
N ALA A 3 -8.23 -8.88 -10.71
CA ALA A 3 -7.21 -7.87 -10.50
C ALA A 3 -7.53 -7.10 -9.23
N MET A 4 -6.54 -6.95 -8.35
CA MET A 4 -6.60 -6.11 -7.16
C MET A 4 -5.65 -4.94 -7.32
N ILE A 5 -6.14 -3.73 -7.06
CA ILE A 5 -5.34 -2.51 -7.07
C ILE A 5 -5.21 -2.03 -5.62
N VAL A 6 -3.98 -1.85 -5.16
CA VAL A 6 -3.68 -1.25 -3.86
C VAL A 6 -3.12 0.14 -4.10
N VAL A 7 -3.78 1.16 -3.55
CA VAL A 7 -3.50 2.57 -3.84
C VAL A 7 -2.92 3.25 -2.60
N ASP A 8 -1.79 3.94 -2.79
CA ASP A 8 -1.22 4.95 -1.89
C ASP A 8 -1.00 4.50 -0.43
N MET A 9 -0.73 3.21 -0.24
CA MET A 9 -0.34 2.63 1.05
C MET A 9 1.17 2.86 1.31
N GLN A 10 1.57 4.13 1.38
CA GLN A 10 2.96 4.59 1.55
C GLN A 10 3.23 5.11 2.97
N VAL A 11 4.49 5.11 3.42
CA VAL A 11 4.89 5.56 4.77
C VAL A 11 4.41 6.98 5.07
N GLY A 12 4.43 7.88 4.08
CA GLY A 12 3.90 9.26 4.22
C GLY A 12 2.43 9.34 4.60
N LEU A 13 1.65 8.26 4.43
CA LEU A 13 0.28 8.21 4.93
C LEU A 13 0.21 8.28 6.46
N LEU A 14 1.28 7.91 7.16
CA LEU A 14 1.34 7.94 8.63
C LEU A 14 1.47 9.36 9.17
N ASP A 15 1.86 10.32 8.33
CA ASP A 15 1.93 11.71 8.71
C ASP A 15 0.53 12.27 9.02
N GLY A 16 0.46 13.10 10.07
CA GLY A 16 -0.78 13.74 10.52
C GLY A 16 -1.64 12.86 11.42
N LEU A 17 -2.97 12.94 11.23
CA LEU A 17 -3.91 12.23 12.10
C LEU A 17 -3.86 10.71 11.88
N PRO A 18 -4.07 9.92 12.96
CA PRO A 18 -4.18 8.47 12.86
C PRO A 18 -5.21 8.06 11.81
N LYS A 19 -4.83 7.11 10.95
CA LYS A 19 -5.76 6.57 9.96
C LYS A 19 -6.67 5.55 10.62
N HIS A 20 -7.97 5.68 10.34
CA HIS A 20 -8.99 4.80 10.91
C HIS A 20 -8.72 3.34 10.52
N ASP A 21 -8.65 2.46 11.52
CA ASP A 21 -8.43 1.01 11.35
C ASP A 21 -7.26 0.65 10.42
N LEU A 22 -6.15 1.41 10.46
CA LEU A 22 -4.99 1.11 9.65
C LEU A 22 -4.49 -0.34 9.82
N PRO A 23 -4.40 -0.90 11.05
CA PRO A 23 -3.98 -2.29 11.22
C PRO A 23 -4.94 -3.29 10.56
N GLY A 24 -6.25 -3.11 10.70
CA GLY A 24 -7.24 -3.98 10.07
C GLY A 24 -7.24 -3.87 8.55
N VAL A 25 -7.06 -2.67 8.00
CA VAL A 25 -6.92 -2.46 6.55
C VAL A 25 -5.69 -3.17 6.01
N LEU A 26 -4.54 -3.04 6.68
CA LEU A 26 -3.31 -3.75 6.31
C LEU A 26 -3.50 -5.27 6.32
N GLN A 27 -4.15 -5.81 7.35
CA GLN A 27 -4.45 -7.23 7.45
C GLN A 27 -5.32 -7.72 6.27
N ARG A 28 -6.39 -6.99 5.96
CA ARG A 28 -7.31 -7.35 4.87
C ARG A 28 -6.66 -7.22 3.50
N ILE A 29 -5.84 -6.19 3.28
CA ILE A 29 -5.05 -6.08 2.04
C ILE A 29 -4.14 -7.30 1.89
N ASN A 30 -3.38 -7.66 2.93
CA ASN A 30 -2.49 -8.81 2.87
C ASN A 30 -3.25 -10.12 2.59
N LEU A 31 -4.41 -10.33 3.23
CA LEU A 31 -5.26 -11.50 2.98
C LEU A 31 -5.77 -11.54 1.53
N LEU A 32 -6.35 -10.44 1.03
CA LEU A 32 -6.90 -10.39 -0.32
C LEU A 32 -5.81 -10.54 -1.39
N THR A 33 -4.64 -9.93 -1.19
CA THR A 33 -3.52 -10.09 -2.13
C THR A 33 -2.99 -11.52 -2.18
N ALA A 34 -3.08 -12.28 -1.07
CA ALA A 34 -2.73 -13.70 -1.06
C ALA A 34 -3.74 -14.51 -1.89
N ILE A 35 -5.04 -14.35 -1.61
CA ILE A 35 -6.13 -15.04 -2.32
C ILE A 35 -6.06 -14.78 -3.83
N VAL A 36 -5.92 -13.52 -4.23
CA VAL A 36 -5.83 -13.15 -5.66
C VAL A 36 -4.63 -13.81 -6.32
N ARG A 37 -3.47 -13.87 -5.65
CA ARG A 37 -2.27 -14.53 -6.20
C ARG A 37 -2.43 -16.05 -6.28
N GLU A 38 -3.03 -16.69 -5.28
CA GLU A 38 -3.32 -18.14 -5.28
C GLU A 38 -4.24 -18.52 -6.43
N GLN A 39 -5.19 -17.66 -6.78
CA GLN A 39 -6.12 -17.83 -7.90
C GLN A 39 -5.55 -17.38 -9.25
N SER A 40 -4.22 -17.19 -9.35
CA SER A 40 -3.53 -16.72 -10.56
C SER A 40 -4.00 -15.34 -11.07
N GLY A 41 -4.60 -14.53 -10.19
CA GLY A 41 -4.92 -13.14 -10.44
C GLY A 41 -3.72 -12.20 -10.29
N THR A 42 -3.95 -10.92 -10.58
CA THR A 42 -2.90 -9.89 -10.60
C THR A 42 -3.08 -8.90 -9.46
N VAL A 43 -1.99 -8.52 -8.78
CA VAL A 43 -1.97 -7.45 -7.78
C VAL A 43 -1.13 -6.29 -8.30
N ILE A 44 -1.76 -5.13 -8.44
CA ILE A 44 -1.14 -3.89 -8.94
C ILE A 44 -0.98 -2.93 -7.77
N TRP A 45 0.23 -2.40 -7.61
CA TRP A 45 0.57 -1.47 -6.53
C TRP A 45 0.78 -0.07 -7.10
N ILE A 46 0.00 0.89 -6.60
CA ILE A 46 0.06 2.29 -7.02
C ILE A 46 0.68 3.12 -5.89
N ARG A 47 1.52 4.07 -6.28
CA ARG A 47 2.10 5.07 -5.39
C ARG A 47 1.88 6.45 -5.95
N HIS A 48 1.44 7.35 -5.09
CA HIS A 48 1.41 8.76 -5.35
C HIS A 48 2.84 9.32 -5.36
N CYS A 49 3.12 10.17 -6.34
CA CYS A 49 4.37 10.92 -6.45
C CYS A 49 4.06 12.37 -6.10
N GLY A 50 4.12 12.66 -4.81
CA GLY A 50 3.80 13.97 -4.27
C GLY A 50 4.86 15.02 -4.58
N LYS A 51 4.46 16.28 -4.36
CA LYS A 51 5.37 17.43 -4.37
C LYS A 51 6.30 17.37 -3.14
N PRO A 52 7.39 18.15 -3.13
CA PRO A 52 8.18 18.35 -1.92
C PRO A 52 7.28 18.71 -0.73
N GLU A 53 7.67 18.26 0.46
CA GLU A 53 6.97 18.48 1.74
C GLU A 53 5.59 17.80 1.87
N SER A 54 5.13 17.06 0.86
CA SER A 54 3.82 16.39 0.92
C SER A 54 3.83 15.05 1.69
N GLY A 55 4.99 14.60 2.18
CA GLY A 55 5.19 13.24 2.71
C GLY A 55 5.27 12.12 1.66
N PHE A 56 5.02 12.43 0.38
CA PHE A 56 4.99 11.45 -0.72
C PHE A 56 6.01 11.76 -1.83
N GLU A 57 7.03 12.56 -1.52
CA GLU A 57 8.04 12.96 -2.49
C GLU A 57 8.85 11.75 -2.98
N ARG A 58 8.97 11.60 -4.30
CA ARG A 58 9.67 10.46 -4.90
C ARG A 58 11.09 10.34 -4.35
N HIS A 59 11.55 9.10 -4.11
CA HIS A 59 12.87 8.77 -3.56
C HIS A 59 13.09 9.10 -2.08
N THR A 60 12.06 9.55 -1.36
CA THR A 60 12.10 9.70 0.11
C THR A 60 11.57 8.45 0.82
N GLU A 61 11.79 8.38 2.14
CA GLU A 61 11.24 7.31 2.99
C GLU A 61 9.71 7.31 2.94
N GLY A 62 9.08 8.48 3.05
CA GLY A 62 7.63 8.64 2.97
C GLY A 62 7.01 8.10 1.67
N TRP A 63 7.79 8.03 0.58
CA TRP A 63 7.36 7.45 -0.69
C TRP A 63 7.42 5.92 -0.75
N SER A 64 8.10 5.27 0.19
CA SER A 64 8.13 3.81 0.29
C SER A 64 6.75 3.27 0.68
N PHE A 65 6.43 2.06 0.23
CA PHE A 65 5.23 1.38 0.73
C PHE A 65 5.36 1.11 2.23
N LEU A 66 4.23 1.00 2.92
CA LEU A 66 4.21 0.51 4.30
C LEU A 66 4.88 -0.87 4.40
N PRO A 67 5.82 -1.08 5.33
CA PRO A 67 6.60 -2.31 5.44
C PRO A 67 5.75 -3.54 5.79
N GLU A 68 4.57 -3.35 6.38
CA GLU A 68 3.62 -4.41 6.73
C GLU A 68 2.92 -5.02 5.51
N LEU A 69 3.01 -4.40 4.32
CA LEU A 69 2.42 -4.91 3.09
C LEU A 69 3.24 -6.06 2.49
N ARG A 70 2.60 -7.21 2.29
CA ARG A 70 3.18 -8.41 1.66
C ARG A 70 3.15 -8.29 0.13
N ARG A 71 4.07 -7.48 -0.41
CA ARG A 71 4.15 -7.16 -1.85
C ARG A 71 4.76 -8.25 -2.72
N HIS A 72 5.60 -9.11 -2.13
CA HIS A 72 6.29 -10.19 -2.83
C HIS A 72 5.71 -11.56 -2.41
N ARG A 73 5.90 -12.58 -3.27
CA ARG A 73 5.58 -13.98 -2.94
C ARG A 73 6.70 -14.57 -2.11
#